data_AF-A0A1N6XWH8-F1
#
_entry.id   AF-A0A1N6XWH8-F1
#
_cell.length_a   1.000
_cell.length_b   1.000
_cell.length_c   1.000
_cell.angle_alpha   90.00
_cell.angle_beta   90.00
_cell.angle_gamma   90.00
#
_symmetry.space_group_name_H-M   'P 1'
#
loop_
_entity.id
_entity.type
_entity.pdbx_description
1 polymer ?
#
loop_
_entity_poly.entity_id
_entity_poly.type
_entity_poly.pdbx_seq_one_letter_code
_entity_poly.pdbx_strand_id
1 'polypeptide(L)'
;MNKAFRIIWNHTRQAFVVADEHASTGGKQSGTRLLLAGAGAALLAVSPGTVLAANLCTSLNNTISTPSSGDDCSLASGASVSILGTGALNATGNAISAAGDFESISNSGSIQGSDYGIFLNASGRLIDNSGLIRGGTSGIAIQSGSRVESLNNSGTIEGLSAAAIYMDGYAGINEILNTGTIRGSTFGIHLGYTGKMDSIVNQAGGTIRGDDVGIQLGSNAEIYDSITNSGTIQGDRFSIFVLNYSTRLDSLFIEGDDTARLLGDVVAENTDVILKTNSVFTSTNAFDVKRFSIEEDATLNMSSGTSSSGDLSNGFTVSQGFSNAGTLSL
;
A
#
# COMPACT_ATOMS: atom_id res chain seq x y z
N MET A 1 67.71 4.55 -0.11
CA MET A 1 66.91 3.54 -0.83
C MET A 1 65.55 3.47 -0.14
N ASN A 2 64.52 4.03 -0.76
CA ASN A 2 63.16 4.00 -0.21
C ASN A 2 62.54 2.63 -0.55
N LYS A 3 62.10 1.89 0.47
CA LYS A 3 61.35 0.63 0.29
C LYS A 3 59.87 0.97 0.28
N ALA A 4 59.18 0.65 -0.81
CA ALA A 4 57.73 0.80 -0.89
C ALA A 4 57.04 -0.48 -0.38
N PHE A 5 55.94 -0.31 0.33
CA PHE A 5 55.13 -1.41 0.86
C PHE A 5 53.67 -1.25 0.44
N ARG A 6 52.95 -2.36 0.31
CA ARG A 6 51.53 -2.40 -0.02
C ARG A 6 50.72 -2.97 1.15
N ILE A 7 49.49 -2.50 1.32
CA ILE A 7 48.56 -3.01 2.33
C ILE A 7 47.57 -3.95 1.64
N ILE A 8 47.41 -5.16 2.15
CA ILE A 8 46.51 -6.19 1.59
C ILE A 8 45.60 -6.76 2.69
N TRP A 9 44.36 -7.11 2.32
CA TRP A 9 43.42 -7.77 3.23
C TRP A 9 43.74 -9.27 3.35
N ASN A 10 43.83 -9.79 4.56
CA ASN A 10 44.06 -11.21 4.83
C ASN A 10 42.77 -11.89 5.32
N HIS A 11 42.19 -12.74 4.49
CA HIS A 11 40.94 -13.45 4.80
C HIS A 11 41.04 -14.43 5.98
N THR A 12 42.21 -15.02 6.22
CA THR A 12 42.44 -15.94 7.34
C THR A 12 42.53 -15.20 8.67
N ARG A 13 43.07 -13.98 8.67
CA ARG A 13 43.24 -13.15 9.86
C ARG A 13 42.16 -12.09 10.06
N GLN A 14 41.29 -11.89 9.06
CA GLN A 14 40.27 -10.83 9.03
C GLN A 14 40.86 -9.44 9.37
N ALA A 15 42.03 -9.13 8.78
CA ALA A 15 42.74 -7.88 9.05
C ALA A 15 43.60 -7.44 7.86
N PHE A 16 43.93 -6.15 7.79
CA PHE A 16 44.89 -5.59 6.84
C PHE A 16 46.33 -5.86 7.29
N VAL A 17 47.16 -6.35 6.37
CA VAL A 17 48.59 -6.65 6.61
C VAL A 17 49.47 -5.94 5.59
N VAL A 18 50.65 -5.52 6.02
CA VAL A 18 51.66 -4.88 5.17
C VAL A 18 52.50 -5.96 4.48
N ALA A 19 52.60 -5.89 3.17
CA ALA A 19 53.39 -6.80 2.34
C ALA A 19 54.38 -6.01 1.46
N ASP A 20 55.46 -6.67 1.09
CA ASP A 20 56.44 -6.16 0.14
C ASP A 20 55.83 -6.00 -1.27
N GLU A 21 56.30 -5.02 -2.04
CA GLU A 21 55.76 -4.70 -3.37
C GLU A 21 55.87 -5.86 -4.37
N HIS A 22 56.81 -6.79 -4.17
CA HIS A 22 57.01 -7.97 -5.02
C HIS A 22 56.34 -9.24 -4.53
N ALA A 23 55.55 -9.21 -3.45
CA ALA A 23 54.84 -10.40 -3.00
C ALA A 23 53.82 -10.87 -4.07
N SER A 24 53.85 -12.13 -4.49
CA SER A 24 52.84 -12.66 -5.42
C SER A 24 51.53 -12.97 -4.68
N THR A 25 50.38 -12.67 -5.28
CA THR A 25 49.04 -12.85 -4.70
C THR A 25 48.50 -14.28 -4.78
N GLY A 26 49.36 -15.27 -5.03
CA GLY A 26 48.98 -16.68 -5.14
C GLY A 26 49.48 -17.51 -3.96
N GLY A 27 48.68 -17.62 -2.90
CA GLY A 27 48.97 -18.55 -1.81
C GLY A 27 48.96 -20.00 -2.31
N LYS A 28 50.06 -20.74 -2.06
CA LYS A 28 50.14 -22.20 -2.26
C LYS A 28 48.98 -22.89 -1.56
N GLN A 29 48.17 -23.65 -2.30
CA GLN A 29 47.23 -24.61 -1.70
C GLN A 29 48.04 -25.68 -0.96
N SER A 30 48.09 -25.57 0.37
CA SER A 30 48.69 -26.58 1.23
C SER A 30 47.74 -27.77 1.29
N GLY A 31 48.07 -28.80 0.50
CA GLY A 31 47.40 -30.10 0.52
C GLY A 31 47.41 -30.67 1.93
N THR A 32 46.26 -30.62 2.58
CA THR A 32 45.99 -31.39 3.80
C THR A 32 44.76 -32.23 3.52
N ARG A 33 45.01 -33.52 3.24
CA ARG A 33 43.99 -34.56 3.20
C ARG A 33 43.17 -34.49 4.49
N LEU A 34 41.92 -34.05 4.42
CA LEU A 34 40.94 -34.38 5.45
C LEU A 34 40.24 -35.68 5.02
N LEU A 35 40.56 -36.75 5.75
CA LEU A 35 39.81 -38.00 5.76
C LEU A 35 38.38 -37.69 6.26
N LEU A 36 37.40 -37.64 5.36
CA LEU A 36 36.00 -37.87 5.72
C LEU A 36 35.67 -39.34 5.40
N ALA A 37 35.96 -40.20 6.37
CA ALA A 37 35.38 -41.53 6.47
C ALA A 37 34.67 -41.57 7.83
N GLY A 38 33.34 -41.54 7.80
CA GLY A 38 32.52 -41.56 9.01
C GLY A 38 31.05 -41.45 8.63
N ALA A 39 30.39 -42.60 8.62
CA ALA A 39 29.00 -42.80 8.22
C ALA A 39 28.02 -41.91 8.99
N GLY A 40 27.04 -41.40 8.25
CA GLY A 40 25.93 -40.63 8.82
C GLY A 40 25.06 -39.97 7.76
N ALA A 41 24.89 -40.59 6.59
CA ALA A 41 23.79 -40.25 5.69
C ALA A 41 22.49 -40.77 6.34
N ALA A 42 21.98 -40.02 7.32
CA ALA A 42 20.54 -40.02 7.56
C ALA A 42 19.93 -39.36 6.32
N LEU A 43 19.69 -40.19 5.30
CA LEU A 43 18.74 -39.88 4.24
C LEU A 43 17.41 -39.73 4.97
N LEU A 44 17.05 -38.49 5.34
CA LEU A 44 15.67 -38.18 5.67
C LEU A 44 14.90 -38.55 4.43
N ALA A 45 14.18 -39.67 4.50
CA ALA A 45 13.10 -39.98 3.60
C ALA A 45 12.06 -38.86 3.78
N VAL A 46 12.29 -37.73 3.12
CA VAL A 46 11.21 -36.82 2.80
C VAL A 46 10.45 -37.58 1.74
N SER A 47 9.42 -38.29 2.17
CA SER A 47 8.36 -38.67 1.25
C SER A 47 8.00 -37.40 0.47
N PRO A 48 7.69 -37.47 -0.83
CA PRO A 48 6.92 -36.42 -1.47
C PRO A 48 5.49 -36.50 -0.91
N GLY A 49 5.35 -36.34 0.41
CA GLY A 49 4.12 -35.87 0.98
C GLY A 49 3.96 -34.48 0.40
N THR A 50 2.94 -34.29 -0.42
CA THR A 50 2.42 -32.95 -0.68
C THR A 50 2.29 -32.27 0.67
N VAL A 51 3.13 -31.29 0.96
CA VAL A 51 2.89 -30.38 2.08
C VAL A 51 1.68 -29.58 1.62
N LEU A 52 0.49 -30.08 1.95
CA LEU A 52 -0.74 -29.35 1.73
C LEU A 52 -0.64 -28.09 2.60
N ALA A 53 -0.95 -26.94 2.02
CA ALA A 53 -1.08 -25.70 2.75
C ALA A 53 -1.97 -25.94 3.98
N ALA A 54 -1.46 -25.65 5.17
CA ALA A 54 -2.26 -25.72 6.38
C ALA A 54 -3.01 -24.40 6.57
N ASN A 55 -4.26 -24.49 7.06
CA ASN A 55 -4.96 -23.33 7.57
C ASN A 55 -4.52 -23.10 9.02
N LEU A 56 -3.89 -21.95 9.30
CA LEU A 56 -3.43 -21.56 10.63
C LEU A 56 -4.54 -20.95 11.50
N CYS A 57 -5.67 -20.56 10.89
CA CYS A 57 -6.81 -19.94 11.55
C CYS A 57 -7.91 -20.95 11.85
N THR A 58 -7.66 -21.82 12.83
CA THR A 58 -8.58 -22.92 13.21
C THR A 58 -9.46 -22.61 14.42
N SER A 59 -9.27 -21.45 15.05
CA SER A 59 -10.02 -21.01 16.22
C SER A 59 -10.70 -19.66 15.99
N LEU A 60 -11.51 -19.21 16.95
CA LEU A 60 -12.09 -17.86 16.89
C LEU A 60 -11.05 -16.76 17.15
N ASN A 61 -9.95 -17.04 17.86
CA ASN A 61 -8.93 -16.05 18.16
C ASN A 61 -7.56 -16.64 17.86
N ASN A 62 -7.01 -16.26 16.71
CA ASN A 62 -5.77 -16.83 16.19
C ASN A 62 -4.62 -15.86 16.42
N THR A 63 -3.44 -16.38 16.76
CA THR A 63 -2.22 -15.58 16.90
C THR A 63 -1.08 -16.25 16.15
N ILE A 64 -0.45 -15.49 15.26
CA ILE A 64 0.67 -15.95 14.44
C ILE A 64 1.88 -15.12 14.85
N SER A 65 2.81 -15.76 15.56
CA SER A 65 4.01 -15.13 16.12
C SER A 65 5.30 -15.61 15.47
N THR A 66 5.23 -16.62 14.61
CA THR A 66 6.36 -17.19 13.87
C THR A 66 6.08 -17.15 12.37
N PRO A 67 7.12 -17.02 11.52
CA PRO A 67 6.95 -17.12 10.07
C PRO A 67 6.42 -18.50 9.65
N SER A 68 5.44 -18.51 8.74
CA SER A 68 5.03 -19.68 7.98
C SER A 68 5.12 -19.41 6.47
N SER A 69 5.42 -20.47 5.72
CA SER A 69 5.54 -20.47 4.27
C SER A 69 4.73 -21.62 3.68
N GLY A 70 3.84 -21.30 2.76
CA GLY A 70 2.90 -22.24 2.13
C GLY A 70 1.55 -22.32 2.83
N ASP A 71 1.47 -21.96 4.10
CA ASP A 71 0.22 -21.95 4.87
C ASP A 71 -0.61 -20.69 4.62
N ASP A 72 -1.93 -20.83 4.80
CA ASP A 72 -2.90 -19.74 4.74
C ASP A 72 -3.63 -19.54 6.08
N CYS A 73 -4.51 -18.55 6.12
CA CYS A 73 -5.43 -18.31 7.22
C CYS A 73 -6.84 -18.12 6.64
N SER A 74 -7.69 -19.14 6.80
CA SER A 74 -9.11 -19.03 6.47
C SER A 74 -9.91 -18.80 7.75
N LEU A 75 -10.46 -17.59 7.89
CA LEU A 75 -11.23 -17.16 9.05
C LEU A 75 -12.65 -17.72 9.00
N ALA A 76 -13.04 -18.34 10.11
CA ALA A 76 -14.43 -18.69 10.39
C ALA A 76 -15.25 -17.45 10.81
N SER A 77 -16.58 -17.60 10.83
CA SER A 77 -17.45 -16.52 11.30
C SER A 77 -17.20 -16.18 12.78
N GLY A 78 -17.13 -14.89 13.09
CA GLY A 78 -16.76 -14.33 14.38
C GLY A 78 -15.26 -14.42 14.68
N ALA A 79 -14.43 -14.90 13.77
CA ALA A 79 -13.01 -15.10 14.05
C ALA A 79 -12.20 -13.81 13.94
N SER A 80 -11.10 -13.77 14.69
CA SER A 80 -10.04 -12.78 14.60
C SER A 80 -8.69 -13.46 14.39
N VAL A 81 -7.76 -12.74 13.76
CA VAL A 81 -6.35 -13.13 13.69
C VAL A 81 -5.44 -11.95 13.99
N SER A 82 -4.40 -12.20 14.78
CA SER A 82 -3.32 -11.26 15.07
C SER A 82 -1.98 -11.82 14.59
N ILE A 83 -1.34 -11.11 13.67
CA ILE A 83 0.01 -11.39 13.18
C ILE A 83 0.94 -10.44 13.91
N LEU A 84 1.76 -11.01 14.81
CA LEU A 84 2.70 -10.22 15.62
C LEU A 84 3.89 -9.77 14.77
N GLY A 85 4.69 -8.82 15.26
CA GLY A 85 5.83 -8.26 14.52
C GLY A 85 6.89 -9.28 14.06
N THR A 86 6.98 -10.44 14.72
CA THR A 86 7.84 -11.57 14.32
C THR A 86 7.11 -12.62 13.46
N GLY A 87 5.79 -12.54 13.39
CA GLY A 87 4.94 -13.42 12.59
C GLY A 87 4.99 -13.05 11.11
N ALA A 88 4.93 -14.07 10.26
CA ALA A 88 4.77 -13.88 8.83
C ALA A 88 3.88 -14.98 8.25
N LEU A 89 3.01 -14.62 7.31
CA LEU A 89 2.24 -15.52 6.47
C LEU A 89 2.70 -15.33 5.03
N ASN A 90 3.30 -16.36 4.44
CA ASN A 90 3.70 -16.36 3.03
C ASN A 90 2.94 -17.48 2.29
N ALA A 91 1.72 -17.19 1.82
CA ALA A 91 0.86 -18.17 1.18
C ALA A 91 1.10 -18.28 -0.34
N THR A 92 0.87 -19.46 -0.90
CA THR A 92 0.90 -19.72 -2.36
C THR A 92 -0.41 -19.37 -3.07
N GLY A 93 -1.28 -18.60 -2.43
CA GLY A 93 -2.55 -18.11 -2.94
C GLY A 93 -2.96 -16.87 -2.16
N ASN A 94 -4.17 -16.86 -1.61
CA ASN A 94 -4.59 -15.81 -0.67
C ASN A 94 -3.97 -16.09 0.72
N ALA A 95 -3.31 -15.11 1.33
CA ALA A 95 -2.73 -15.32 2.66
C ALA A 95 -3.78 -15.32 3.77
N ILE A 96 -4.76 -14.42 3.69
CA ILE A 96 -5.95 -14.45 4.53
C ILE A 96 -7.19 -14.50 3.66
N SER A 97 -8.11 -15.40 3.98
CA SER A 97 -9.45 -15.44 3.42
C SER A 97 -10.51 -15.43 4.53
N ALA A 98 -11.67 -14.83 4.26
CA ALA A 98 -12.82 -14.93 5.15
C ALA A 98 -14.04 -15.40 4.36
N ALA A 99 -14.60 -16.54 4.76
CA ALA A 99 -15.82 -17.11 4.17
C ALA A 99 -17.08 -16.83 5.02
N GLY A 100 -16.91 -16.37 6.25
CA GLY A 100 -17.97 -15.87 7.12
C GLY A 100 -17.52 -14.58 7.80
N ASP A 101 -18.49 -13.82 8.33
CA ASP A 101 -18.21 -12.48 8.85
C ASP A 101 -17.15 -12.53 9.95
N PHE A 102 -16.12 -11.69 9.90
CA PHE A 102 -14.99 -11.73 10.81
C PHE A 102 -14.94 -10.52 11.75
N GLU A 103 -14.32 -10.71 12.91
CA GLU A 103 -14.22 -9.64 13.91
C GLU A 103 -13.02 -8.72 13.65
N SER A 104 -11.82 -9.27 13.44
CA SER A 104 -10.66 -8.44 13.14
C SER A 104 -9.49 -9.16 12.48
N ILE A 105 -8.75 -8.42 11.66
CA ILE A 105 -7.42 -8.79 11.19
C ILE A 105 -6.46 -7.73 11.71
N SER A 106 -5.56 -8.09 12.62
CA SER A 106 -4.52 -7.21 13.14
C SER A 106 -3.16 -7.68 12.65
N ASN A 107 -2.42 -6.81 11.99
CA ASN A 107 -1.11 -7.12 11.44
C ASN A 107 -0.06 -6.12 11.90
N SER A 108 0.94 -6.62 12.62
CA SER A 108 2.19 -5.91 12.91
C SER A 108 3.40 -6.60 12.29
N GLY A 109 3.22 -7.80 11.72
CA GLY A 109 4.24 -8.59 11.04
C GLY A 109 4.09 -8.50 9.53
N SER A 110 4.04 -9.65 8.86
CA SER A 110 3.93 -9.73 7.40
C SER A 110 2.81 -10.68 6.95
N ILE A 111 1.95 -10.20 6.07
CA ILE A 111 0.95 -11.00 5.35
C ILE A 111 1.28 -10.88 3.86
N GLN A 112 1.62 -12.00 3.22
CA GLN A 112 1.99 -12.04 1.80
C GLN A 112 1.29 -13.21 1.11
N GLY A 113 0.40 -12.89 0.18
CA GLY A 113 -0.20 -13.89 -0.72
C GLY A 113 0.35 -13.76 -2.14
N SER A 114 0.46 -14.88 -2.86
CA SER A 114 0.80 -14.84 -4.29
C SER A 114 -0.32 -14.21 -5.13
N ASP A 115 -1.57 -14.28 -4.68
CA ASP A 115 -2.72 -13.66 -5.34
C ASP A 115 -3.14 -12.41 -4.57
N TYR A 116 -3.76 -12.57 -3.40
CA TYR A 116 -4.14 -11.47 -2.51
C TYR A 116 -3.48 -11.60 -1.14
N GLY A 117 -3.05 -10.49 -0.55
CA GLY A 117 -2.64 -10.48 0.86
C GLY A 117 -3.83 -10.83 1.75
N ILE A 118 -4.95 -10.15 1.54
CA ILE A 118 -6.23 -10.43 2.18
C ILE A 118 -7.33 -10.46 1.11
N PHE A 119 -8.15 -11.52 1.11
CA PHE A 119 -9.29 -11.68 0.21
C PHE A 119 -10.58 -11.91 0.99
N LEU A 120 -11.56 -11.03 0.83
CA LEU A 120 -12.79 -11.03 1.63
C LEU A 120 -14.03 -11.21 0.75
N ASN A 121 -14.74 -12.32 1.01
CA ASN A 121 -16.09 -12.59 0.52
C ASN A 121 -17.11 -12.61 1.67
N ALA A 122 -16.72 -12.07 2.82
CA ALA A 122 -17.58 -11.87 3.98
C ALA A 122 -17.28 -10.52 4.62
N SER A 123 -18.23 -10.00 5.38
CA SER A 123 -18.10 -8.70 6.03
C SER A 123 -17.18 -8.79 7.25
N GLY A 124 -16.71 -7.66 7.73
CA GLY A 124 -15.98 -7.65 8.99
C GLY A 124 -15.87 -6.28 9.60
N ARG A 125 -15.41 -6.24 10.84
CA ARG A 125 -15.37 -4.98 11.58
C ARG A 125 -14.08 -4.21 11.30
N LEU A 126 -12.92 -4.83 11.49
CA LEU A 126 -11.66 -4.10 11.50
C LEU A 126 -10.52 -4.82 10.77
N ILE A 127 -9.81 -4.07 9.93
CA ILE A 127 -8.45 -4.39 9.48
C ILE A 127 -7.51 -3.33 10.04
N ASP A 128 -6.57 -3.75 10.88
CA ASP A 128 -5.56 -2.86 11.47
C ASP A 128 -4.16 -3.29 11.06
N ASN A 129 -3.51 -2.48 10.24
CA ASN A 129 -2.21 -2.77 9.67
C ASN A 129 -1.15 -1.76 10.13
N SER A 130 -0.21 -2.24 10.94
CA SER A 130 1.06 -1.59 11.27
C SER A 130 2.28 -2.30 10.65
N GLY A 131 2.06 -3.47 10.04
CA GLY A 131 3.07 -4.27 9.35
C GLY A 131 3.01 -4.16 7.83
N LEU A 132 3.35 -5.25 7.14
CA LEU A 132 3.23 -5.39 5.69
C LEU A 132 2.04 -6.28 5.33
N ILE A 133 1.15 -5.80 4.47
CA ILE A 133 0.19 -6.61 3.71
C ILE A 133 0.57 -6.50 2.24
N ARG A 134 0.82 -7.63 1.58
CA ARG A 134 1.18 -7.67 0.16
C ARG A 134 0.42 -8.78 -0.56
N GLY A 135 -0.10 -8.49 -1.73
CA GLY A 135 -0.59 -9.50 -2.67
C GLY A 135 0.08 -9.37 -4.03
N GLY A 136 0.27 -10.50 -4.71
CA GLY A 136 0.80 -10.49 -6.07
C GLY A 136 -0.10 -9.74 -7.05
N THR A 137 -1.43 -9.81 -6.87
CA THR A 137 -2.41 -8.99 -7.58
C THR A 137 -2.74 -7.73 -6.79
N SER A 138 -3.43 -7.89 -5.66
CA SER A 138 -3.83 -6.78 -4.78
C SER A 138 -3.49 -7.06 -3.33
N GLY A 139 -3.09 -6.03 -2.58
CA GLY A 139 -2.84 -6.16 -1.14
C GLY A 139 -4.09 -6.64 -0.40
N ILE A 140 -5.20 -5.96 -0.63
CA ILE A 140 -6.52 -6.31 -0.07
C ILE A 140 -7.55 -6.28 -1.20
N ALA A 141 -8.38 -7.32 -1.28
CA ALA A 141 -9.51 -7.39 -2.19
C ALA A 141 -10.81 -7.74 -1.43
N ILE A 142 -11.86 -6.96 -1.65
CA ILE A 142 -13.18 -7.15 -1.03
C ILE A 142 -14.21 -7.28 -2.15
N GLN A 143 -15.01 -8.34 -2.10
CA GLN A 143 -15.92 -8.70 -3.19
C GLN A 143 -17.27 -9.19 -2.66
N SER A 144 -18.19 -9.49 -3.58
CA SER A 144 -19.47 -10.15 -3.30
C SER A 144 -20.37 -9.40 -2.31
N GLY A 145 -20.38 -8.06 -2.37
CA GLY A 145 -21.20 -7.24 -1.48
C GLY A 145 -20.71 -7.17 -0.03
N SER A 146 -19.51 -7.68 0.25
CA SER A 146 -18.93 -7.68 1.59
C SER A 146 -18.56 -6.28 2.05
N ARG A 147 -18.69 -6.01 3.35
CA ARG A 147 -18.41 -4.69 3.91
C ARG A 147 -17.46 -4.78 5.10
N VAL A 148 -16.40 -3.98 5.08
CA VAL A 148 -15.50 -3.80 6.23
C VAL A 148 -15.81 -2.46 6.88
N GLU A 149 -16.01 -2.41 8.19
CA GLU A 149 -16.32 -1.13 8.83
C GLU A 149 -15.12 -0.18 8.80
N SER A 150 -13.94 -0.63 9.22
CA SER A 150 -12.76 0.25 9.28
C SER A 150 -11.49 -0.46 8.81
N LEU A 151 -10.68 0.29 8.06
CA LEU A 151 -9.30 -0.07 7.73
C LEU A 151 -8.37 1.02 8.24
N ASN A 152 -7.51 0.66 9.19
CA ASN A 152 -6.45 1.52 9.70
C ASN A 152 -5.11 1.05 9.12
N ASN A 153 -4.41 1.92 8.40
CA ASN A 153 -3.09 1.63 7.85
C ASN A 153 -2.05 2.62 8.37
N SER A 154 -1.19 2.15 9.26
CA SER A 154 0.06 2.81 9.67
C SER A 154 1.30 2.10 9.11
N GLY A 155 1.13 0.90 8.57
CA GLY A 155 2.16 0.11 7.90
C GLY A 155 2.15 0.29 6.38
N THR A 156 2.36 -0.81 5.65
CA THR A 156 2.33 -0.85 4.18
C THR A 156 1.28 -1.84 3.69
N ILE A 157 0.44 -1.40 2.75
CA ILE A 157 -0.43 -2.26 1.94
C ILE A 157 0.03 -2.16 0.49
N GLU A 158 0.36 -3.29 -0.14
CA GLU A 158 0.96 -3.33 -1.47
C GLU A 158 0.26 -4.34 -2.41
N GLY A 159 -0.12 -3.87 -3.60
CA GLY A 159 -0.57 -4.71 -4.71
C GLY A 159 0.43 -4.70 -5.85
N LEU A 160 1.02 -5.84 -6.19
CA LEU A 160 2.17 -5.89 -7.09
C LEU A 160 1.82 -5.82 -8.59
N SER A 161 0.60 -6.19 -9.00
CA SER A 161 0.22 -6.15 -10.42
C SER A 161 -1.08 -5.40 -10.71
N ALA A 162 -1.80 -4.94 -9.68
CA ALA A 162 -3.06 -4.23 -9.83
C ALA A 162 -3.21 -3.12 -8.78
N ALA A 163 -4.26 -3.18 -7.93
CA ALA A 163 -4.54 -2.18 -6.92
C ALA A 163 -3.94 -2.55 -5.56
N ALA A 164 -3.57 -1.59 -4.71
CA ALA A 164 -3.25 -1.93 -3.32
C ALA A 164 -4.51 -2.42 -2.58
N ILE A 165 -5.61 -1.69 -2.76
CA ILE A 165 -6.93 -2.01 -2.23
C ILE A 165 -7.92 -2.03 -3.39
N TYR A 166 -8.61 -3.16 -3.57
CA TYR A 166 -9.63 -3.36 -4.60
C TYR A 166 -10.98 -3.70 -3.97
N MET A 167 -12.04 -3.02 -4.37
CA MET A 167 -13.41 -3.28 -3.94
C MET A 167 -14.32 -3.38 -5.16
N ASP A 168 -15.15 -4.41 -5.27
CA ASP A 168 -15.99 -4.59 -6.46
C ASP A 168 -17.30 -5.35 -6.17
N GLY A 169 -18.33 -5.09 -6.98
CA GLY A 169 -19.61 -5.77 -6.89
C GLY A 169 -20.35 -5.51 -5.57
N TYR A 170 -20.67 -4.25 -5.30
CA TYR A 170 -21.31 -3.75 -4.08
C TYR A 170 -20.48 -3.88 -2.80
N ALA A 171 -19.24 -4.34 -2.90
CA ALA A 171 -18.32 -4.44 -1.79
C ALA A 171 -17.74 -3.08 -1.38
N GLY A 172 -17.26 -3.00 -0.14
CA GLY A 172 -16.84 -1.74 0.43
C GLY A 172 -16.03 -1.81 1.71
N ILE A 173 -15.39 -0.70 2.04
CA ILE A 173 -14.90 -0.35 3.36
C ILE A 173 -15.65 0.93 3.76
N ASN A 174 -16.14 1.10 4.99
CA ASN A 174 -16.77 2.38 5.34
C ASN A 174 -15.71 3.47 5.40
N GLU A 175 -14.69 3.26 6.23
CA GLU A 175 -13.66 4.26 6.48
C GLU A 175 -12.26 3.68 6.29
N ILE A 176 -11.44 4.37 5.50
CA ILE A 176 -10.00 4.13 5.41
C ILE A 176 -9.27 5.27 6.10
N LEU A 177 -8.50 4.95 7.14
CA LEU A 177 -7.56 5.87 7.76
C LEU A 177 -6.13 5.46 7.39
N ASN A 178 -5.44 6.32 6.64
CA ASN A 178 -4.07 6.07 6.21
C ASN A 178 -3.09 7.08 6.83
N THR A 179 -2.15 6.56 7.61
CA THR A 179 -0.94 7.25 8.10
C THR A 179 0.35 6.62 7.56
N GLY A 180 0.24 5.42 6.97
CA GLY A 180 1.32 4.68 6.35
C GLY A 180 1.30 4.77 4.82
N THR A 181 1.63 3.67 4.16
CA THR A 181 1.70 3.58 2.69
C THR A 181 0.66 2.60 2.15
N ILE A 182 -0.10 3.03 1.16
CA ILE A 182 -0.98 2.21 0.32
C ILE A 182 -0.47 2.36 -1.11
N ARG A 183 0.08 1.28 -1.69
CA ARG A 183 0.73 1.32 -3.01
C ARG A 183 0.28 0.20 -3.93
N GLY A 184 -0.22 0.53 -5.12
CA GLY A 184 -0.50 -0.47 -6.15
C GLY A 184 0.22 -0.16 -7.46
N SER A 185 0.50 -1.21 -8.24
CA SER A 185 1.15 -1.12 -9.55
C SER A 185 0.29 -0.44 -10.61
N THR A 186 -1.03 -0.32 -10.41
CA THR A 186 -1.91 0.46 -11.28
C THR A 186 -2.67 1.47 -10.46
N PHE A 187 -3.34 1.01 -9.39
CA PHE A 187 -4.20 1.85 -8.55
C PHE A 187 -3.71 1.84 -7.11
N GLY A 188 -3.69 2.98 -6.42
CA GLY A 188 -3.54 2.96 -4.96
C GLY A 188 -4.77 2.31 -4.34
N ILE A 189 -5.92 2.92 -4.57
CA ILE A 189 -7.24 2.41 -4.18
C ILE A 189 -8.16 2.41 -5.40
N HIS A 190 -8.84 1.29 -5.65
CA HIS A 190 -9.79 1.16 -6.75
C HIS A 190 -11.14 0.66 -6.23
N LEU A 191 -12.15 1.53 -6.31
CA LEU A 191 -13.56 1.16 -6.17
C LEU A 191 -14.06 0.78 -7.56
N GLY A 192 -14.17 -0.51 -7.84
CA GLY A 192 -14.67 -1.07 -9.09
C GLY A 192 -16.17 -0.84 -9.29
N TYR A 193 -16.79 -1.70 -10.10
CA TYR A 193 -18.20 -1.56 -10.45
C TYR A 193 -19.06 -1.63 -9.19
N THR A 194 -19.88 -0.59 -8.94
CA THR A 194 -20.78 -0.49 -7.77
C THR A 194 -20.09 -0.55 -6.40
N GLY A 195 -18.78 -0.31 -6.33
CA GLY A 195 -18.05 -0.23 -5.05
C GLY A 195 -18.58 0.87 -4.15
N LYS A 196 -18.66 0.63 -2.83
CA LYS A 196 -19.25 1.58 -1.88
C LYS A 196 -18.31 1.87 -0.72
N MET A 197 -18.23 3.13 -0.31
CA MET A 197 -17.45 3.55 0.85
C MET A 197 -18.06 4.81 1.44
N ASP A 198 -17.77 5.08 2.71
CA ASP A 198 -18.23 6.30 3.34
C ASP A 198 -17.14 7.38 3.19
N SER A 199 -15.89 7.11 3.61
CA SER A 199 -14.79 8.08 3.54
C SER A 199 -13.38 7.49 3.39
N ILE A 200 -12.45 8.32 2.88
CA ILE A 200 -11.00 8.11 2.99
C ILE A 200 -10.39 9.30 3.72
N VAL A 201 -9.56 9.04 4.72
CA VAL A 201 -8.71 10.02 5.38
C VAL A 201 -7.25 9.65 5.18
N ASN A 202 -6.56 10.39 4.32
CA ASN A 202 -5.12 10.28 4.13
C ASN A 202 -4.42 11.38 4.94
N GLN A 203 -3.93 11.03 6.12
CA GLN A 203 -3.35 11.98 7.05
C GLN A 203 -1.96 12.46 6.60
N ALA A 204 -1.49 13.56 7.17
CA ALA A 204 -0.12 14.03 6.98
C ALA A 204 0.90 12.89 7.27
N GLY A 205 1.83 12.69 6.34
CA GLY A 205 2.78 11.56 6.34
C GLY A 205 2.25 10.29 5.65
N GLY A 206 0.94 10.15 5.50
CA GLY A 206 0.31 9.09 4.74
C GLY A 206 0.52 9.23 3.22
N THR A 207 0.70 8.10 2.54
CA THR A 207 0.81 8.02 1.08
C THR A 207 -0.18 7.02 0.52
N ILE A 208 -0.97 7.45 -0.47
CA ILE A 208 -1.77 6.59 -1.35
C ILE A 208 -1.24 6.76 -2.76
N ARG A 209 -0.76 5.68 -3.36
CA ARG A 209 -0.13 5.73 -4.68
C ARG A 209 -0.55 4.58 -5.57
N GLY A 210 -1.06 4.90 -6.75
CA GLY A 210 -1.00 4.00 -7.89
C GLY A 210 0.13 4.46 -8.80
N ASP A 211 0.76 3.56 -9.55
CA ASP A 211 1.67 4.04 -10.59
C ASP A 211 0.88 4.78 -11.69
N ASP A 212 -0.37 4.40 -11.96
CA ASP A 212 -1.20 5.08 -12.95
C ASP A 212 -2.18 6.07 -12.32
N VAL A 213 -2.98 5.60 -11.36
CA VAL A 213 -3.99 6.41 -10.66
C VAL A 213 -3.94 6.22 -9.15
N GLY A 214 -3.89 7.31 -8.38
CA GLY A 214 -3.90 7.25 -6.92
C GLY A 214 -5.17 6.59 -6.36
N ILE A 215 -6.33 7.22 -6.63
CA ILE A 215 -7.64 6.72 -6.23
C ILE A 215 -8.57 6.75 -7.45
N GLN A 216 -9.15 5.60 -7.80
CA GLN A 216 -10.13 5.49 -8.88
C GLN A 216 -11.50 5.06 -8.36
N LEU A 217 -12.54 5.77 -8.80
CA LEU A 217 -13.93 5.37 -8.64
C LEU A 217 -14.48 4.97 -10.01
N GLY A 218 -14.72 3.68 -10.18
CA GLY A 218 -15.30 3.04 -11.35
C GLY A 218 -16.80 3.29 -11.48
N SER A 219 -17.41 2.71 -12.52
CA SER A 219 -18.83 2.95 -12.84
C SER A 219 -19.76 2.56 -11.69
N ASN A 220 -20.69 3.45 -11.37
CA ASN A 220 -21.64 3.36 -10.25
C ASN A 220 -20.98 3.23 -8.86
N ALA A 221 -19.69 3.52 -8.73
CA ALA A 221 -19.06 3.55 -7.42
C ALA A 221 -19.48 4.80 -6.63
N GLU A 222 -19.58 4.67 -5.32
CA GLU A 222 -20.05 5.74 -4.44
C GLU A 222 -19.14 5.88 -3.22
N ILE A 223 -18.60 7.08 -3.03
CA ILE A 223 -18.08 7.57 -1.73
C ILE A 223 -19.14 8.49 -1.16
N TYR A 224 -19.77 8.07 -0.06
CA TYR A 224 -20.96 8.76 0.46
C TYR A 224 -20.64 10.11 1.12
N ASP A 225 -19.46 10.25 1.69
CA ASP A 225 -19.05 11.47 2.39
C ASP A 225 -17.88 12.14 1.66
N SER A 226 -16.64 11.78 2.00
CA SER A 226 -15.50 12.57 1.56
C SER A 226 -14.22 11.78 1.36
N ILE A 227 -13.34 12.36 0.53
CA ILE A 227 -11.91 12.10 0.60
C ILE A 227 -11.30 13.31 1.31
N THR A 228 -10.64 13.09 2.45
CA THR A 228 -9.86 14.11 3.16
C THR A 228 -8.38 13.81 2.99
N ASN A 229 -7.64 14.75 2.40
CA ASN A 229 -6.21 14.59 2.17
C ASN A 229 -5.40 15.68 2.86
N SER A 230 -4.56 15.26 3.80
CA SER A 230 -3.43 16.05 4.34
C SER A 230 -2.07 15.40 4.08
N GLY A 231 -2.04 14.22 3.47
CA GLY A 231 -0.83 13.53 3.01
C GLY A 231 -0.65 13.57 1.49
N THR A 232 -0.03 12.53 0.92
CA THR A 232 0.16 12.40 -0.53
C THR A 232 -0.83 11.43 -1.16
N ILE A 233 -1.54 11.86 -2.20
CA ILE A 233 -2.24 10.99 -3.14
C ILE A 233 -1.58 11.16 -4.51
N GLN A 234 -1.14 10.06 -5.13
CA GLN A 234 -0.33 10.09 -6.33
C GLN A 234 -0.75 9.06 -7.39
N GLY A 235 -0.79 9.49 -8.65
CA GLY A 235 -0.72 8.64 -9.83
C GLY A 235 -0.02 9.36 -10.98
N ASP A 236 0.63 8.63 -11.90
CA ASP A 236 1.35 9.27 -13.01
C ASP A 236 0.42 10.09 -13.91
N ARG A 237 -0.80 9.59 -14.15
CA ARG A 237 -1.82 10.34 -14.89
C ARG A 237 -2.75 11.10 -13.96
N PHE A 238 -3.32 10.42 -12.98
CA PHE A 238 -4.35 10.99 -12.11
C PHE A 238 -4.07 10.73 -10.64
N SER A 239 -4.14 11.74 -9.78
CA SER A 239 -4.17 11.49 -8.34
C SER A 239 -5.54 10.95 -7.93
N ILE A 240 -6.61 11.51 -8.49
CA ILE A 240 -8.00 11.11 -8.24
C ILE A 240 -8.74 11.10 -9.58
N PHE A 241 -9.39 9.98 -9.91
CA PHE A 241 -10.15 9.82 -11.14
C PHE A 241 -11.53 9.22 -10.85
N VAL A 242 -12.57 10.01 -11.04
CA VAL A 242 -13.97 9.62 -10.88
C VAL A 242 -14.60 9.45 -12.26
N LEU A 243 -14.99 8.22 -12.62
CA LEU A 243 -15.62 7.95 -13.92
C LEU A 243 -17.01 8.62 -13.98
N ASN A 244 -17.37 9.22 -15.11
CA ASN A 244 -18.68 9.85 -15.28
C ASN A 244 -19.77 8.83 -15.70
N TYR A 245 -20.00 7.82 -14.86
CA TYR A 245 -21.05 6.80 -15.05
C TYR A 245 -21.81 6.55 -13.76
N SER A 246 -22.72 7.49 -13.40
CA SER A 246 -23.50 7.45 -12.14
C SER A 246 -22.64 7.25 -10.89
N THR A 247 -21.42 7.78 -10.91
CA THR A 247 -20.42 7.63 -9.86
C THR A 247 -20.47 8.86 -8.97
N ARG A 248 -20.26 8.68 -7.67
CA ARG A 248 -20.42 9.74 -6.68
C ARG A 248 -19.21 9.87 -5.77
N LEU A 249 -18.74 11.10 -5.64
CA LEU A 249 -17.87 11.55 -4.57
C LEU A 249 -18.42 12.91 -4.11
N ASP A 250 -18.99 12.96 -2.90
CA ASP A 250 -19.71 14.15 -2.44
C ASP A 250 -18.75 15.32 -2.19
N SER A 251 -17.59 15.10 -1.56
CA SER A 251 -16.59 16.16 -1.34
C SER A 251 -15.14 15.66 -1.35
N LEU A 252 -14.24 16.54 -1.80
CA LEU A 252 -12.79 16.39 -1.63
C LEU A 252 -12.29 17.51 -0.71
N PHE A 253 -11.87 17.15 0.50
CA PHE A 253 -11.28 18.08 1.45
C PHE A 253 -9.75 18.04 1.36
N ILE A 254 -9.15 19.23 1.27
CA ILE A 254 -7.71 19.41 1.32
C ILE A 254 -7.37 20.11 2.64
N GLU A 255 -6.51 19.46 3.43
CA GLU A 255 -6.13 19.91 4.77
C GLU A 255 -4.61 19.95 4.96
N GLY A 256 -4.16 20.69 5.98
CA GLY A 256 -2.75 20.72 6.41
C GLY A 256 -2.00 21.96 5.96
N ASP A 257 -0.85 22.20 6.60
CA ASP A 257 0.03 23.35 6.33
C ASP A 257 1.01 22.99 5.19
N ASP A 258 0.48 22.96 3.96
CA ASP A 258 1.19 22.55 2.75
C ASP A 258 1.79 21.14 2.84
N THR A 259 1.11 20.23 3.54
CA THR A 259 1.46 18.80 3.57
C THR A 259 0.69 17.99 2.53
N ALA A 260 -0.52 18.43 2.19
CA ALA A 260 -1.34 17.78 1.16
C ALA A 260 -0.66 17.84 -0.20
N ARG A 261 -0.59 16.70 -0.89
CA ARG A 261 -0.14 16.59 -2.28
C ARG A 261 -1.16 15.79 -3.08
N LEU A 262 -1.56 16.33 -4.21
CA LEU A 262 -2.35 15.66 -5.25
C LEU A 262 -1.46 15.63 -6.49
N LEU A 263 -0.68 14.56 -6.63
CA LEU A 263 0.33 14.41 -7.68
C LEU A 263 -0.27 13.58 -8.82
N GLY A 264 -0.51 14.22 -9.95
CA GLY A 264 -1.39 13.72 -11.00
C GLY A 264 -2.65 14.55 -11.09
N ASP A 265 -3.34 14.47 -12.23
CA ASP A 265 -4.55 15.25 -12.48
C ASP A 265 -5.71 14.80 -11.58
N VAL A 266 -6.62 15.73 -11.29
CA VAL A 266 -7.83 15.47 -10.51
C VAL A 266 -9.03 15.60 -11.43
N VAL A 267 -9.71 14.47 -11.70
CA VAL A 267 -10.97 14.44 -12.46
C VAL A 267 -12.08 13.99 -11.54
N ALA A 268 -12.97 14.92 -11.19
CA ALA A 268 -14.12 14.70 -10.33
C ALA A 268 -15.21 15.73 -10.65
N GLU A 269 -15.74 15.69 -11.88
CA GLU A 269 -16.62 16.70 -12.49
C GLU A 269 -17.88 17.05 -11.66
N ASN A 270 -18.32 16.14 -10.78
CA ASN A 270 -19.49 16.29 -9.92
C ASN A 270 -19.17 16.54 -8.44
N THR A 271 -17.89 16.70 -8.10
CA THR A 271 -17.40 16.82 -6.71
C THR A 271 -17.03 18.25 -6.37
N ASP A 272 -17.47 18.70 -5.19
CA ASP A 272 -17.01 19.96 -4.60
C ASP A 272 -15.63 19.74 -3.94
N VAL A 273 -14.62 20.50 -4.37
CA VAL A 273 -13.29 20.53 -3.75
C VAL A 273 -13.19 21.72 -2.81
N ILE A 274 -12.79 21.48 -1.56
CA ILE A 274 -12.75 22.49 -0.53
C ILE A 274 -11.39 22.45 0.15
N LEU A 275 -10.65 23.55 0.03
CA LEU A 275 -9.45 23.81 0.81
C LEU A 275 -9.89 24.37 2.16
N LYS A 276 -9.67 23.58 3.22
CA LYS A 276 -10.22 23.82 4.55
C LYS A 276 -9.54 24.97 5.28
N THR A 277 -10.25 25.61 6.21
CA THR A 277 -9.72 26.67 7.09
C THR A 277 -8.36 26.31 7.69
N ASN A 278 -7.44 27.28 7.76
CA ASN A 278 -6.06 27.13 8.21
C ASN A 278 -5.18 26.18 7.39
N SER A 279 -5.61 25.78 6.18
CA SER A 279 -4.81 24.90 5.32
C SER A 279 -4.08 25.70 4.24
N VAL A 280 -2.87 25.27 3.93
CA VAL A 280 -2.11 25.76 2.79
C VAL A 280 -2.02 24.62 1.78
N PHE A 281 -2.29 24.90 0.51
CA PHE A 281 -2.17 23.92 -0.56
C PHE A 281 -1.47 24.51 -1.77
N THR A 282 -0.38 23.88 -2.18
CA THR A 282 0.30 24.19 -3.43
C THR A 282 -0.13 23.23 -4.53
N SER A 283 -0.92 23.72 -5.48
CA SER A 283 -1.38 22.90 -6.60
C SER A 283 -0.27 22.72 -7.62
N THR A 284 -0.11 21.52 -8.19
CA THR A 284 0.90 21.22 -9.24
C THR A 284 0.30 20.73 -10.55
N ASN A 285 -0.87 20.07 -10.47
CA ASN A 285 -1.52 19.39 -11.58
C ASN A 285 -2.88 20.01 -11.93
N ALA A 286 -3.46 19.54 -13.03
CA ALA A 286 -4.73 20.06 -13.51
C ALA A 286 -5.92 19.49 -12.71
N PHE A 287 -6.99 20.28 -12.62
CA PHE A 287 -8.25 19.92 -11.96
C PHE A 287 -9.41 20.08 -12.94
N ASP A 288 -10.32 19.11 -12.95
CA ASP A 288 -11.64 19.22 -13.55
C ASP A 288 -12.70 18.76 -12.52
N VAL A 289 -13.38 19.73 -11.93
CA VAL A 289 -14.24 19.51 -10.75
C VAL A 289 -15.51 20.35 -10.82
N LYS A 290 -16.49 20.05 -9.95
CA LYS A 290 -17.73 20.82 -9.92
C LYS A 290 -17.49 22.23 -9.42
N ARG A 291 -16.79 22.38 -8.31
CA ARG A 291 -16.49 23.66 -7.67
C ARG A 291 -15.17 23.54 -6.94
N PHE A 292 -14.43 24.63 -6.89
CA PHE A 292 -13.29 24.77 -5.99
C PHE A 292 -13.56 25.91 -5.01
N SER A 293 -13.43 25.64 -3.71
CA SER A 293 -13.66 26.63 -2.65
C SER A 293 -12.44 26.74 -1.75
N ILE A 294 -12.00 27.98 -1.49
CA ILE A 294 -10.99 28.30 -0.49
C ILE A 294 -11.74 28.88 0.72
N GLU A 295 -11.70 28.19 1.87
CA GLU A 295 -12.30 28.67 3.12
C GLU A 295 -11.49 29.83 3.73
N GLU A 296 -12.06 30.51 4.73
CA GLU A 296 -11.38 31.55 5.51
C GLU A 296 -10.06 31.03 6.08
N ASP A 297 -9.04 31.90 6.12
CA ASP A 297 -7.68 31.58 6.58
C ASP A 297 -6.94 30.45 5.82
N ALA A 298 -7.52 29.93 4.74
CA ALA A 298 -6.86 28.98 3.87
C ALA A 298 -6.07 29.68 2.75
N THR A 299 -4.99 29.08 2.27
CA THR A 299 -4.15 29.63 1.20
C THR A 299 -3.95 28.62 0.07
N LEU A 300 -4.46 28.95 -1.12
CA LEU A 300 -4.12 28.23 -2.35
C LEU A 300 -2.90 28.91 -3.00
N ASN A 301 -1.79 28.20 -3.09
CA ASN A 301 -0.66 28.56 -3.95
C ASN A 301 -0.88 27.92 -5.33
N MET A 302 -1.43 28.69 -6.25
CA MET A 302 -1.77 28.20 -7.57
C MET A 302 -0.55 28.23 -8.49
N SER A 303 -0.08 27.06 -8.93
CA SER A 303 0.92 26.98 -10.00
C SER A 303 0.26 26.93 -11.39
N SER A 304 1.05 26.65 -12.44
CA SER A 304 0.52 26.41 -13.78
C SER A 304 -0.48 25.24 -13.86
N GLY A 305 -0.50 24.34 -12.87
CA GLY A 305 -1.42 23.19 -12.84
C GLY A 305 -1.28 22.32 -14.08
N THR A 306 -0.07 21.92 -14.42
CA THR A 306 0.20 21.24 -15.70
C THR A 306 -0.53 19.89 -15.75
N SER A 307 -1.27 19.64 -16.84
CA SER A 307 -1.92 18.34 -17.03
C SER A 307 -0.88 17.24 -17.22
N SER A 308 -0.88 16.27 -16.31
CA SER A 308 -0.04 15.07 -16.40
C SER A 308 -0.65 13.99 -17.28
N SER A 309 -1.98 13.97 -17.41
CA SER A 309 -2.69 13.01 -18.27
C SER A 309 -2.62 13.39 -19.76
N GLY A 310 -2.54 14.69 -20.06
CA GLY A 310 -2.75 15.22 -21.41
C GLY A 310 -4.22 15.29 -21.82
N ASP A 311 -5.13 14.82 -20.96
CA ASP A 311 -6.58 14.79 -21.18
C ASP A 311 -7.24 16.09 -20.70
N LEU A 312 -6.58 16.85 -19.82
CA LEU A 312 -7.07 18.11 -19.26
C LEU A 312 -6.35 19.33 -19.83
N SER A 313 -7.02 20.48 -19.73
CA SER A 313 -6.34 21.77 -19.84
C SER A 313 -5.55 22.05 -18.56
N ASN A 314 -4.43 22.76 -18.69
CA ASN A 314 -3.67 23.21 -17.53
C ASN A 314 -4.52 24.10 -16.61
N GLY A 315 -4.29 24.00 -15.29
CA GLY A 315 -4.97 24.80 -14.27
C GLY A 315 -6.25 24.14 -13.74
N PHE A 316 -7.23 24.97 -13.40
CA PHE A 316 -8.48 24.55 -12.79
C PHE A 316 -9.65 24.77 -13.76
N THR A 317 -10.35 23.69 -14.08
CA THR A 317 -11.64 23.69 -14.77
C THR A 317 -12.73 23.45 -13.73
N VAL A 318 -13.71 24.36 -13.65
CA VAL A 318 -14.82 24.29 -12.70
C VAL A 318 -16.16 24.51 -13.40
N SER A 319 -17.14 23.63 -13.16
CA SER A 319 -18.45 23.72 -13.83
C SER A 319 -19.48 24.61 -13.09
N GLN A 320 -19.31 24.78 -11.78
CA GLN A 320 -20.18 25.56 -10.89
C GLN A 320 -19.44 26.66 -10.10
N GLY A 321 -18.27 27.04 -10.60
CA GLY A 321 -17.54 28.23 -10.18
C GLY A 321 -16.41 27.99 -9.18
N PHE A 322 -15.75 29.09 -8.85
CA PHE A 322 -14.64 29.16 -7.92
C PHE A 322 -15.02 30.14 -6.79
N SER A 323 -14.95 29.71 -5.55
CA SER A 323 -15.23 30.54 -4.37
C SER A 323 -13.96 30.77 -3.58
N ASN A 324 -13.73 32.01 -3.14
CA ASN A 324 -12.56 32.35 -2.34
C ASN A 324 -12.95 33.23 -1.14
N ALA A 325 -12.83 32.67 0.06
CA ALA A 325 -12.90 33.39 1.33
C ALA A 325 -11.53 33.51 2.03
N GLY A 326 -10.48 32.89 1.47
CA GLY A 326 -9.12 32.93 1.97
C GLY A 326 -8.16 33.66 1.01
N THR A 327 -6.95 33.13 0.89
CA THR A 327 -5.89 33.68 0.05
C THR A 327 -5.71 32.83 -1.21
N LEU A 328 -5.73 33.49 -2.37
CA LEU A 328 -5.28 32.93 -3.64
C LEU A 328 -3.94 33.59 -4.01
N SER A 329 -2.86 32.82 -3.96
CA SER A 329 -1.53 33.24 -4.41
C SER A 329 -1.27 32.70 -5.82
N LEU A 330 -0.86 33.58 -6.74
CA LEU A 330 -0.59 33.31 -8.15
C LEU A 330 0.90 33.46 -8.49
#